data_AF-A0A6P8NL73-F1
#
_entry.id   AF-A0A6P8NL73-F1
#
_cell.length_a   1.000
_cell.length_b   1.000
_cell.length_c   1.000
_cell.angle_alpha   90.00
_cell.angle_beta   90.00
_cell.angle_gamma   90.00
#
_symmetry.space_group_name_H-M   'P 1'
#
loop_
_entity.id
_entity.type
_entity.pdbx_description
1 polymer ?
#
loop_
_entity_poly.entity_id
_entity_poly.type
_entity_poly.pdbx_seq_one_letter_code
_entity_poly.pdbx_strand_id
1 'polypeptide(L)'
;MSSEYSEGSPVYAPFFGVMGAASAIIFSALGAAYGTAKSGTGIAAMSVMRPELIMKSIIPVVMAGIIAIYGLVVAVLIAGGLEEPSKYSLYKGFVHLGAGLAVGFSGLAAGFAIGIVGDAGVRGTAQQPRLFVGMILILIFAEVLGLYGLIVAIYLYAK
;
A
#
# COMPACT_ATOMS: atom_id res chain seq x y z
N MET A 1 19.53 -39.38 -11.45
CA MET A 1 18.54 -38.38 -11.87
C MET A 1 17.69 -37.94 -10.66
N SER A 2 18.32 -37.63 -9.52
CA SER A 2 17.60 -37.44 -8.25
C SER A 2 18.36 -36.55 -7.26
N SER A 3 19.05 -35.51 -7.73
CA SER A 3 19.79 -34.58 -6.85
C SER A 3 19.77 -33.13 -7.36
N GLU A 4 18.65 -32.67 -7.93
CA GLU A 4 18.45 -31.26 -8.28
C GLU A 4 17.77 -30.44 -7.16
N TYR A 5 17.34 -31.09 -6.08
CA TYR A 5 16.79 -30.43 -4.91
C TYR A 5 17.77 -30.55 -3.74
N SER A 6 18.35 -29.42 -3.35
CA SER A 6 19.02 -29.29 -2.06
C SER A 6 17.93 -29.20 -0.98
N GLU A 7 18.19 -29.68 0.25
CA GLU A 7 17.25 -29.54 1.39
C GLU A 7 16.79 -28.09 1.61
N GLY A 8 17.56 -27.10 1.13
CA GLY A 8 17.23 -25.67 1.19
C GLY A 8 16.42 -25.10 0.01
N SER A 9 16.23 -25.84 -1.09
CA SER A 9 15.52 -25.39 -2.31
C SER A 9 14.46 -26.42 -2.79
N PRO A 10 13.38 -26.61 -2.01
CA PRO A 10 12.30 -27.49 -2.41
C PRO A 10 11.48 -26.88 -3.57
N VAL A 11 10.80 -27.74 -4.33
CA VAL A 11 9.94 -27.36 -5.48
C VAL A 11 8.90 -26.28 -5.11
N TYR A 12 8.43 -26.29 -3.87
CA TYR A 12 7.40 -25.37 -3.38
C TYR A 12 7.96 -24.01 -2.90
N ALA A 13 9.28 -23.78 -2.92
CA ALA A 13 9.85 -22.51 -2.44
C ALA A 13 9.32 -21.26 -3.19
N PRO A 14 9.15 -21.27 -4.54
CA PRO A 14 8.62 -20.11 -5.27
C PRO A 14 7.18 -19.75 -4.91
N PHE A 15 6.38 -20.68 -4.35
CA PHE A 15 5.01 -20.40 -3.91
C PHE A 15 4.97 -19.24 -2.92
N PHE A 16 5.89 -19.20 -1.96
CA PHE A 16 5.96 -18.14 -0.96
C PHE A 16 6.38 -16.80 -1.57
N GLY A 17 7.27 -16.81 -2.56
CA GLY A 17 7.66 -15.60 -3.30
C GLY A 17 6.49 -15.00 -4.09
N VAL A 18 5.74 -15.84 -4.82
CA VAL A 18 4.56 -15.41 -5.58
C VAL A 18 3.46 -14.90 -4.64
N MET A 19 3.23 -15.59 -3.52
CA MET A 19 2.28 -15.11 -2.50
C MET A 19 2.72 -13.78 -1.88
N GLY A 20 4.03 -13.55 -1.71
CA GLY A 20 4.59 -12.27 -1.33
C GLY A 20 4.22 -11.16 -2.31
N ALA A 21 4.49 -11.35 -3.60
CA ALA A 21 4.13 -10.39 -4.64
C ALA A 21 2.62 -10.12 -4.70
N ALA A 22 1.79 -11.18 -4.60
CA ALA A 22 0.34 -11.05 -4.59
C ALA A 22 -0.15 -10.27 -3.37
N SER A 23 0.34 -10.60 -2.16
CA SER A 23 -0.05 -9.91 -0.93
C SER A 23 0.34 -8.42 -0.92
N ALA A 24 1.49 -8.08 -1.49
CA ALA A 24 1.96 -6.71 -1.60
C ALA A 24 0.96 -5.82 -2.37
N ILE A 25 0.48 -6.29 -3.52
CA ILE A 25 -0.43 -5.51 -4.37
C ILE A 25 -1.89 -5.60 -3.89
N ILE A 26 -2.36 -6.76 -3.44
CA ILE A 26 -3.76 -6.94 -3.02
C ILE A 26 -4.09 -6.04 -1.83
N PHE A 27 -3.28 -6.08 -0.77
CA PHE A 27 -3.58 -5.32 0.44
C PHE A 27 -3.34 -3.81 0.28
N SER A 28 -2.32 -3.41 -0.48
CA SER A 28 -2.09 -1.99 -0.78
C SER A 28 -3.19 -1.41 -1.69
N ALA A 29 -3.66 -2.17 -2.70
CA ALA A 29 -4.77 -1.79 -3.54
C ALA A 29 -6.10 -1.71 -2.76
N LEU A 30 -6.34 -2.62 -1.80
CA LEU A 30 -7.49 -2.54 -0.91
C LEU A 30 -7.45 -1.27 -0.04
N GLY A 31 -6.28 -0.92 0.50
CA GLY A 31 -6.08 0.32 1.25
C GLY A 31 -6.37 1.55 0.40
N ALA A 32 -5.80 1.60 -0.81
CA ALA A 32 -6.03 2.68 -1.77
C ALA A 32 -7.49 2.81 -2.20
N ALA A 33 -8.15 1.67 -2.48
CA ALA A 33 -9.56 1.61 -2.85
C ALA A 33 -10.46 2.13 -1.72
N TYR A 34 -10.21 1.71 -0.47
CA TYR A 34 -10.97 2.20 0.68
C TYR A 34 -10.75 3.70 0.91
N GLY A 35 -9.49 4.15 0.88
CA GLY A 35 -9.12 5.56 1.02
C GLY A 35 -9.80 6.45 -0.03
N THR A 36 -9.81 5.99 -1.27
CA THR A 36 -10.47 6.66 -2.40
C THR A 36 -12.00 6.65 -2.25
N ALA A 37 -12.59 5.52 -1.88
CA ALA A 37 -14.04 5.39 -1.73
C ALA A 37 -14.56 6.34 -0.64
N LYS A 38 -13.97 6.32 0.56
CA LYS A 38 -14.41 7.16 1.68
C LYS A 38 -14.18 8.65 1.41
N SER A 39 -12.98 9.02 0.98
CA SER A 39 -12.67 10.42 0.65
C SER A 39 -13.54 10.93 -0.51
N GLY A 40 -13.77 10.10 -1.54
CA GLY A 40 -14.61 10.42 -2.68
C GLY A 40 -16.06 10.71 -2.30
N THR A 41 -16.65 9.92 -1.38
CA THR A 41 -18.00 10.21 -0.88
C THR A 41 -18.08 11.53 -0.10
N GLY A 42 -17.03 11.89 0.64
CA GLY A 42 -16.92 13.18 1.33
C GLY A 42 -16.82 14.36 0.35
N ILE A 43 -15.99 14.22 -0.69
CA ILE A 43 -15.83 15.24 -1.75
C ILE A 43 -17.14 15.42 -2.50
N ALA A 44 -17.80 14.32 -2.91
CA ALA A 44 -19.08 14.38 -3.61
C ALA A 44 -20.15 15.07 -2.77
N ALA A 45 -20.29 14.72 -1.49
CA ALA A 45 -21.25 15.37 -0.60
C ALA A 45 -20.95 16.87 -0.40
N MET A 46 -19.68 17.24 -0.25
CA MET A 46 -19.26 18.63 -0.12
C MET A 46 -19.49 19.43 -1.42
N SER A 47 -19.25 18.81 -2.57
CA SER A 47 -19.32 19.45 -3.90
C SER A 47 -20.71 19.96 -4.27
N VAL A 48 -21.77 19.39 -3.69
CA VAL A 48 -23.14 19.87 -3.87
C VAL A 48 -23.34 21.27 -3.29
N MET A 49 -22.67 21.57 -2.17
CA MET A 49 -22.80 22.86 -1.49
C MET A 49 -21.69 23.86 -1.88
N ARG A 50 -20.47 23.38 -2.13
CA ARG A 50 -19.26 24.21 -2.38
C ARG A 50 -18.41 23.64 -3.53
N PRO A 51 -18.90 23.67 -4.78
CA PRO A 51 -18.21 23.06 -5.92
C PRO A 51 -16.81 23.64 -6.19
N GLU A 52 -16.56 24.89 -5.81
CA GLU A 52 -15.26 25.55 -5.93
C GLU A 52 -14.14 24.90 -5.09
N LEU A 53 -14.49 24.08 -4.10
CA LEU A 53 -13.53 23.41 -3.22
C LEU A 53 -13.14 22.00 -3.71
N ILE A 54 -13.73 21.49 -4.80
CA ILE A 54 -13.45 20.14 -5.33
C ILE A 54 -11.95 19.95 -5.61
N MET A 55 -11.36 20.89 -6.35
CA MET A 55 -9.96 20.76 -6.77
C MET A 55 -8.99 20.80 -5.58
N LYS A 56 -9.33 21.56 -4.52
CA LYS A 56 -8.53 21.58 -3.28
C LYS A 56 -8.69 20.29 -2.47
N SER A 57 -9.86 19.66 -2.54
CA SER A 57 -10.22 18.51 -1.71
C SER A 57 -9.81 17.17 -2.32
N ILE A 58 -9.14 17.15 -3.48
CA ILE A 58 -8.69 15.93 -4.16
C ILE A 58 -7.45 15.29 -3.51
N ILE A 59 -6.73 16.03 -2.66
CA ILE A 59 -5.47 15.60 -2.03
C ILE A 59 -5.57 14.23 -1.32
N PRO A 60 -6.60 13.93 -0.50
CA PRO A 60 -6.71 12.63 0.17
C PRO A 60 -6.85 11.46 -0.81
N VAL A 61 -7.50 11.69 -1.96
CA VAL A 61 -7.65 10.67 -3.02
C VAL A 61 -6.31 10.40 -3.69
N VAL A 62 -5.54 11.46 -3.97
CA VAL A 62 -4.19 11.32 -4.55
C VAL A 62 -3.27 10.57 -3.58
N MET A 63 -3.29 10.91 -2.29
CA MET A 63 -2.50 10.22 -1.26
C MET A 63 -2.88 8.74 -1.14
N ALA A 64 -4.18 8.42 -1.13
CA ALA A 64 -4.62 7.02 -1.17
C ALA A 64 -4.09 6.26 -2.40
N GLY A 65 -3.98 6.92 -3.55
CA GLY A 65 -3.42 6.33 -4.77
C GLY A 65 -1.91 6.02 -4.68
N ILE A 66 -1.15 6.83 -3.95
CA ILE A 66 0.31 6.63 -3.77
C ILE A 66 0.60 5.32 -3.03
N ILE A 67 -0.25 4.92 -2.08
CA ILE A 67 -0.13 3.65 -1.35
C ILE A 67 -0.13 2.44 -2.29
N ALA A 68 -0.96 2.44 -3.33
CA ALA A 68 -0.99 1.35 -4.32
C ALA A 68 0.33 1.25 -5.10
N ILE A 69 0.98 2.39 -5.35
CA ILE A 69 2.29 2.43 -6.02
C ILE A 69 3.35 1.76 -5.14
N TYR A 70 3.30 1.94 -3.82
CA TYR A 70 4.24 1.28 -2.91
C TYR A 70 4.17 -0.25 -3.01
N GLY A 71 2.95 -0.82 -3.01
CA GLY A 71 2.76 -2.25 -3.20
C GLY A 71 3.14 -2.73 -4.60
N LEU A 72 2.85 -1.94 -5.63
CA LEU A 72 3.25 -2.24 -7.01
C LEU A 72 4.78 -2.34 -7.17
N VAL A 73 5.52 -1.38 -6.62
CA VAL A 73 6.99 -1.38 -6.69
C VAL A 73 7.55 -2.64 -6.04
N VAL A 74 7.09 -3.01 -4.84
CA VAL A 74 7.56 -4.23 -4.15
C VAL A 74 7.16 -5.49 -4.91
N ALA A 75 5.94 -5.56 -5.46
CA ALA A 75 5.50 -6.71 -6.24
C ALA A 75 6.36 -6.91 -7.50
N VAL A 76 6.71 -5.83 -8.20
CA VAL A 76 7.59 -5.87 -9.39
C VAL A 76 9.01 -6.30 -9.00
N LEU A 77 9.55 -5.80 -7.89
CA LEU A 77 10.86 -6.22 -7.38
C LEU A 77 10.87 -7.72 -7.06
N ILE A 78 9.87 -8.21 -6.31
CA ILE A 78 9.75 -9.63 -5.98
C ILE A 78 9.63 -10.47 -7.25
N ALA A 79 8.80 -10.06 -8.21
CA ALA A 79 8.60 -10.78 -9.48
C ALA A 79 9.89 -10.85 -10.31
N GLY A 80 10.68 -9.78 -10.35
CA GLY A 80 11.99 -9.77 -11.02
C GLY A 80 13.05 -10.64 -10.33
N GLY A 81 12.88 -10.93 -9.03
CA GLY A 81 13.75 -11.81 -8.25
C GLY A 81 13.32 -13.27 -8.17
N LEU A 82 12.22 -13.65 -8.85
CA LEU A 82 11.79 -15.05 -8.96
C LEU A 82 12.67 -15.81 -9.96
N GLU A 83 13.13 -16.98 -9.54
CA GLU A 83 13.97 -17.86 -10.34
C GLU A 83 13.37 -19.28 -10.38
N GLU A 84 13.98 -20.15 -11.18
CA GLU A 84 13.61 -21.56 -11.23
C GLU A 84 13.70 -22.20 -9.82
N PRO A 85 12.84 -23.20 -9.50
CA PRO A 85 12.80 -23.82 -8.18
C PRO A 85 14.15 -24.38 -7.70
N SER A 86 15.03 -24.76 -8.62
CA SER A 86 16.38 -25.28 -8.34
C SER A 86 17.32 -24.23 -7.73
N LYS A 87 17.13 -22.94 -8.05
CA LYS A 87 17.98 -21.82 -7.60
C LYS A 87 17.31 -20.96 -6.53
N TYR A 88 16.02 -21.14 -6.31
CA TYR A 88 15.25 -20.38 -5.35
C TYR A 88 15.19 -21.07 -3.98
N SER A 89 15.89 -20.51 -3.00
CA SER A 89 15.91 -21.07 -1.65
C SER A 89 14.62 -20.78 -0.88
N LEU A 90 14.25 -21.68 0.04
CA LEU A 90 13.08 -21.50 0.91
C LEU A 90 13.21 -20.24 1.78
N TYR A 91 14.44 -19.90 2.20
CA TYR A 91 14.73 -18.67 2.93
C TYR A 91 14.35 -17.43 2.10
N LYS A 92 14.76 -17.37 0.82
CA LYS A 92 14.39 -16.29 -0.10
C LYS A 92 12.87 -16.20 -0.27
N GLY A 93 12.19 -17.35 -0.33
CA GLY A 93 10.73 -17.46 -0.33
C GLY A 93 10.05 -16.79 0.86
N PHE A 94 10.49 -17.11 2.09
CA PHE A 94 9.93 -16.50 3.30
C PHE A 94 10.27 -15.02 3.43
N VAL A 95 11.46 -14.60 2.99
CA VAL A 95 11.84 -13.18 2.97
C VAL A 95 10.95 -12.39 2.00
N HIS A 96 10.71 -12.90 0.79
CA HIS A 96 9.81 -12.29 -0.19
C HIS A 96 8.36 -12.22 0.31
N LEU A 97 7.88 -13.28 0.98
CA LEU A 97 6.56 -13.27 1.61
C LEU A 97 6.47 -12.20 2.71
N GLY A 98 7.47 -12.13 3.60
CA GLY A 98 7.54 -11.14 4.66
C GLY A 98 7.59 -9.71 4.11
N ALA A 99 8.36 -9.48 3.05
CA ALA A 99 8.42 -8.18 2.37
C ALA A 99 7.05 -7.77 1.81
N GLY A 100 6.33 -8.69 1.16
CA GLY A 100 5.01 -8.41 0.62
C GLY A 100 3.96 -8.12 1.69
N LEU A 101 3.95 -8.89 2.78
CA LEU A 101 3.01 -8.67 3.89
C LEU A 101 3.30 -7.36 4.65
N ALA A 102 4.57 -7.00 4.81
CA ALA A 102 4.97 -5.77 5.50
C ALA A 102 4.41 -4.52 4.80
N VAL A 103 4.61 -4.40 3.47
CA VAL A 103 4.07 -3.27 2.69
C VAL A 103 2.55 -3.37 2.51
N GLY A 104 2.02 -4.59 2.38
CA GLY A 104 0.60 -4.82 2.16
C GLY A 104 -0.25 -4.35 3.35
N PHE A 105 0.04 -4.84 4.56
CA PHE A 105 -0.74 -4.48 5.75
C PHE A 105 -0.49 -3.04 6.21
N SER A 106 0.73 -2.51 6.07
CA SER A 106 0.99 -1.10 6.37
C SER A 106 0.23 -0.18 5.41
N GLY A 107 0.19 -0.53 4.12
CA GLY A 107 -0.56 0.20 3.10
C GLY A 107 -2.06 0.13 3.34
N LEU A 108 -2.58 -1.03 3.73
CA LEU A 108 -3.99 -1.18 4.13
C LEU A 108 -4.33 -0.25 5.30
N ALA A 109 -3.52 -0.27 6.37
CA ALA A 109 -3.73 0.58 7.55
C ALA A 109 -3.66 2.07 7.21
N ALA A 110 -2.67 2.49 6.40
CA ALA A 110 -2.54 3.86 5.93
C ALA A 110 -3.76 4.30 5.10
N GLY A 111 -4.25 3.46 4.19
CA GLY A 111 -5.43 3.73 3.38
C GLY A 111 -6.71 3.86 4.20
N PHE A 112 -6.86 3.06 5.25
CA PHE A 112 -7.96 3.20 6.22
C PHE A 112 -7.92 4.55 6.95
N ALA A 113 -6.76 4.94 7.46
CA ALA A 113 -6.59 6.21 8.15
C ALA A 113 -6.88 7.40 7.21
N ILE A 114 -6.33 7.39 6.00
CA ILE A 114 -6.54 8.44 4.99
C ILE A 114 -8.01 8.53 4.59
N GLY A 115 -8.70 7.41 4.39
CA GLY A 115 -10.11 7.41 4.00
C GLY A 115 -11.01 8.07 5.04
N ILE A 116 -10.83 7.73 6.32
CA ILE A 116 -11.66 8.26 7.40
C ILE A 116 -11.33 9.74 7.66
N VAL A 117 -10.04 10.08 7.75
CA VAL A 117 -9.58 11.46 7.94
C VAL A 117 -9.96 12.32 6.74
N GLY A 118 -9.87 11.79 5.53
CA GLY A 118 -10.26 12.46 4.29
C GLY A 118 -11.74 12.80 4.27
N ASP A 119 -12.63 11.82 4.51
CA ASP A 119 -14.09 12.04 4.54
C ASP A 119 -14.51 13.08 5.61
N ALA A 120 -13.97 12.97 6.83
CA ALA A 120 -14.26 13.94 7.88
C ALA A 120 -13.65 15.32 7.60
N GLY A 121 -12.41 15.35 7.10
CA GLY A 121 -11.65 16.55 6.85
C GLY A 121 -12.21 17.40 5.71
N VAL A 122 -12.65 16.79 4.60
CA VAL A 122 -13.26 17.52 3.47
C VAL A 122 -14.61 18.12 3.86
N ARG A 123 -15.41 17.39 4.65
CA ARG A 123 -16.70 17.90 5.18
C ARG A 123 -16.48 19.03 6.19
N GLY A 124 -15.49 18.91 7.07
CA GLY A 124 -15.14 19.96 8.03
C GLY A 124 -14.58 21.21 7.35
N THR A 125 -13.76 21.05 6.31
CA THR A 125 -13.21 22.16 5.52
C THR A 125 -14.31 22.93 4.79
N ALA A 126 -15.40 22.28 4.40
CA ALA A 126 -16.56 22.94 3.81
C ALA A 126 -17.21 23.97 4.76
N GLN A 127 -17.19 23.69 6.06
CA GLN A 127 -17.73 24.57 7.10
C GLN A 127 -16.71 25.62 7.54
N GLN A 128 -15.44 25.24 7.70
CA GLN A 128 -14.36 26.12 8.14
C GLN A 128 -13.11 25.92 7.26
N PRO A 129 -12.86 26.81 6.29
CA PRO A 129 -11.72 26.69 5.37
C PRO A 129 -10.35 26.63 6.05
N ARG A 130 -10.21 27.19 7.26
CA ARG A 130 -8.96 27.13 8.04
C ARG A 130 -8.58 25.71 8.48
N LEU A 131 -9.51 24.75 8.52
CA LEU A 131 -9.21 23.35 8.83
C LEU A 131 -8.39 22.65 7.74
N PHE A 132 -8.35 23.18 6.51
CA PHE A 132 -7.69 22.55 5.37
C PHE A 132 -6.22 22.19 5.65
N VAL A 133 -5.47 23.12 6.25
CA VAL A 133 -4.05 22.90 6.57
C VAL A 133 -3.89 21.83 7.64
N GLY A 134 -4.77 21.83 8.65
CA GLY A 134 -4.78 20.80 9.70
C GLY A 134 -5.08 19.41 9.16
N MET A 135 -6.04 19.29 8.24
CA MET A 135 -6.36 18.05 7.54
C MET A 135 -5.13 17.50 6.79
N ILE A 136 -4.42 18.35 6.03
CA ILE A 136 -3.22 17.93 5.29
C ILE A 136 -2.14 17.41 6.25
N LEU A 137 -1.91 18.09 7.37
CA LEU A 137 -0.90 17.67 8.35
C LEU A 137 -1.20 16.27 8.90
N ILE A 138 -2.47 15.97 9.22
CA ILE A 138 -2.89 14.65 9.70
C ILE A 138 -2.69 13.59 8.60
N LEU A 139 -3.06 13.91 7.36
CA LEU A 139 -2.89 13.00 6.22
C LEU A 139 -1.42 12.66 5.95
N ILE A 140 -0.50 13.60 6.14
CA ILE A 140 0.95 13.33 6.03
C ILE A 140 1.38 12.28 7.05
N PHE A 141 0.96 12.38 8.31
CA PHE A 141 1.28 11.37 9.32
C PHE A 141 0.64 10.00 9.02
N ALA A 142 -0.56 9.98 8.43
CA ALA A 142 -1.21 8.75 8.00
C ALA A 142 -0.46 8.09 6.83
N GLU A 143 0.01 8.87 5.86
CA GLU A 143 0.75 8.39 4.69
C GLU A 143 2.10 7.76 5.08
N VAL A 144 2.77 8.34 6.07
CA VAL A 144 4.07 7.86 6.55
C VAL A 144 4.01 6.41 7.08
N LEU A 145 2.84 5.94 7.53
CA LEU A 145 2.64 4.53 7.90
C LEU A 145 2.88 3.58 6.70
N GLY A 146 2.44 3.98 5.51
CA GLY A 146 2.69 3.24 4.27
C GLY A 146 4.17 3.24 3.89
N LEU A 147 4.83 4.39 4.00
CA LEU A 147 6.27 4.54 3.74
C LEU A 147 7.13 3.65 4.64
N TYR A 148 6.78 3.50 5.92
CA TYR A 148 7.52 2.62 6.82
C TYR A 148 7.50 1.16 6.35
N GLY A 149 6.34 0.64 5.92
CA GLY A 149 6.27 -0.72 5.40
C GLY A 149 7.00 -0.89 4.07
N LEU A 150 7.02 0.13 3.21
CA LEU A 150 7.82 0.11 1.98
C LEU A 150 9.33 -0.01 2.28
N ILE A 151 9.86 0.80 3.21
CA ILE A 151 11.28 0.76 3.57
C ILE A 151 11.66 -0.61 4.12
N VAL A 152 10.83 -1.18 5.00
CA VAL A 152 11.05 -2.53 5.55
C VAL A 152 11.00 -3.59 4.44
N ALA A 153 10.04 -3.51 3.53
CA ALA A 153 9.92 -4.45 2.42
C ALA A 153 11.14 -4.42 1.48
N ILE A 154 11.64 -3.23 1.15
CA ILE A 154 12.86 -3.07 0.34
C ILE A 154 14.09 -3.60 1.07
N TYR A 155 14.22 -3.32 2.37
CA TYR A 155 15.32 -3.84 3.18
C TYR A 155 15.32 -5.37 3.25
N LEU A 156 14.13 -5.97 3.39
CA LEU A 156 13.97 -7.43 3.35
C LEU A 156 14.32 -7.99 1.96
N TYR A 157 13.83 -7.37 0.89
CA TYR A 157 14.13 -7.82 -0.48
C TYR A 157 15.63 -7.75 -0.81
N ALA A 158 16.35 -6.75 -0.29
CA ALA A 158 17.77 -6.57 -0.54
C ALA A 158 18.68 -7.59 0.18
N LYS A 159 18.13 -8.44 1.05
CA LYS A 159 18.86 -9.37 1.91
C LYS A 159 18.77 -10.81 1.44
#